data_AF-A0A3D2P5Y3-F1
#
_entry.id   AF-A0A3D2P5Y3-F1
#
_cell.length_a   1.000
_cell.length_b   1.000
_cell.length_c   1.000
_cell.angle_alpha   90.00
_cell.angle_beta   90.00
_cell.angle_gamma   90.00
#
_symmetry.space_group_name_H-M   'P 1'
#
loop_
_entity.id
_entity.type
_entity.pdbx_description
1 polymer ?
#
loop_
_entity_poly.entity_id
_entity_poly.type
_entity_poly.pdbx_seq_one_letter_code
_entity_poly.pdbx_strand_id
1 'polypeptide(L)'
;MTVQNLDIKTTPRLGWLALSNKDKIIDNKVVKEGDVYTYIEKNLQGETDVPIFTTYIESIFSGANDSFIQLRYTWLISENVTEIKTEDKYGILKVSESNENIISLHNDAAISLDPNSVRDLYGDFKFKVADSPTLRFYPFIEQTIVDKNSTESKSNSGINATTVPTITATPVSTITSVVTTISTPTRTNSQEKKETQVKPGKPEEEKQLGSSSVFMTILIILILYIRT
;
A
#
# COMPACT_ATOMS: atom_id res chain seq x y z
N MET A 1 23.69 5.72 1.55
CA MET A 1 24.61 5.95 2.68
C MET A 1 26.02 5.59 2.24
N THR A 2 27.03 6.32 2.71
CA THR A 2 28.44 6.12 2.37
C THR A 2 29.31 6.18 3.62
N VAL A 3 30.45 5.48 3.60
CA VAL A 3 31.49 5.58 4.62
C VAL A 3 32.46 6.68 4.19
N GLN A 4 32.59 7.73 5.00
CA GLN A 4 33.46 8.87 4.74
C GLN A 4 34.87 8.65 5.31
N ASN A 5 34.95 8.01 6.48
CA ASN A 5 36.22 7.72 7.14
C ASN A 5 36.04 6.53 8.10
N LEU A 6 37.14 5.83 8.39
CA LEU A 6 37.24 4.78 9.40
C LEU A 6 38.49 5.01 10.25
N ASP A 7 38.28 5.12 11.56
CA ASP A 7 39.37 5.01 12.53
C ASP A 7 39.38 3.60 13.13
N ILE A 8 40.28 2.79 12.59
CA ILE A 8 40.50 1.40 12.97
C ILE A 8 41.55 1.23 14.09
N LYS A 9 42.21 2.34 14.48
CA LYS A 9 43.30 2.33 15.48
C LYS A 9 42.80 2.58 16.89
N THR A 10 41.63 3.18 17.04
CA THR A 10 40.98 3.43 18.33
C THR A 10 40.18 2.23 18.81
N THR A 11 39.94 2.16 20.13
CA THR A 11 39.06 1.18 20.76
C THR A 11 38.06 1.94 21.64
N PRO A 12 36.75 1.93 21.31
CA PRO A 12 36.15 1.25 20.17
C PRO A 12 36.56 1.87 18.83
N ARG A 13 36.50 1.08 17.75
CA ARG A 13 36.68 1.58 16.38
C ARG A 13 35.56 2.56 16.04
N LEU A 14 35.88 3.56 15.23
CA LEU A 14 34.93 4.61 14.84
C LEU A 14 34.76 4.65 13.32
N GLY A 15 33.54 4.91 12.87
CA GLY A 15 33.20 5.12 11.48
C GLY A 15 32.42 6.41 11.27
N TRP A 16 32.80 7.19 10.26
CA TRP A 16 32.06 8.38 9.84
C TRP A 16 31.13 7.98 8.70
N LEU A 17 29.83 8.00 8.96
CA LEU A 17 28.80 7.69 7.98
C LEU A 17 28.14 8.98 7.49
N ALA A 18 27.86 9.03 6.18
CA ALA A 18 27.05 10.08 5.58
C ALA A 18 25.84 9.48 4.85
N LEU A 19 24.65 10.00 5.15
CA LEU A 19 23.43 9.69 4.41
C LEU A 19 23.20 10.77 3.36
N SER A 20 22.79 10.36 2.16
CA SER A 20 22.57 11.25 1.03
C SER A 20 21.22 10.94 0.38
N ASN A 21 20.52 11.99 -0.03
CA ASN A 21 19.30 11.92 -0.84
C ASN A 21 19.48 12.88 -2.04
N LYS A 22 19.22 12.39 -3.27
CA LYS A 22 19.43 13.12 -4.53
C LYS A 22 20.81 13.82 -4.58
N ASP A 23 21.86 13.04 -4.29
CA ASP A 23 23.27 13.46 -4.27
C ASP A 23 23.64 14.55 -3.23
N LYS A 24 22.71 14.97 -2.38
CA LYS A 24 22.96 15.89 -1.26
C LYS A 24 23.12 15.11 0.04
N ILE A 25 24.18 15.39 0.81
CA ILE A 25 24.33 14.87 2.16
C ILE A 25 23.26 15.51 3.06
N ILE A 26 22.45 14.67 3.70
CA ILE A 26 21.35 15.06 4.59
C ILE A 26 21.64 14.79 6.06
N ASP A 27 22.55 13.87 6.37
CA ASP A 27 22.98 13.58 7.74
C ASP A 27 24.40 12.98 7.76
N ASN A 28 25.13 13.24 8.84
CA ASN A 28 26.48 12.75 9.07
C ASN A 28 26.69 12.40 10.55
N LYS A 29 27.13 11.17 10.84
CA LYS A 29 27.35 10.70 12.21
C LYS A 29 28.61 9.89 12.36
N VAL A 30 29.24 10.03 13.52
CA VAL A 30 30.28 9.11 13.98
C VAL A 30 29.58 7.99 14.72
N VAL A 31 29.91 6.75 14.36
CA VAL A 31 29.33 5.54 14.94
C VAL A 31 30.43 4.58 15.36
N LYS A 32 30.11 3.70 16.30
CA LYS A 32 30.91 2.52 16.68
C LYS A 32 30.07 1.25 16.56
N GLU A 33 30.73 0.10 16.71
CA GLU A 33 30.04 -1.19 16.80
C GLU A 33 28.98 -1.18 17.92
N GLY A 34 27.80 -1.70 17.62
CA GLY A 34 26.66 -1.71 18.52
C GLY A 34 25.77 -0.46 18.47
N ASP A 35 26.16 0.59 17.75
CA ASP A 35 25.32 1.79 17.60
C ASP A 35 24.15 1.55 16.64
N VAL A 36 23.11 2.36 16.80
CA VAL A 36 22.01 2.50 15.84
C VAL A 36 22.12 3.87 15.19
N TYR A 37 22.31 3.88 13.87
CA TYR A 37 22.19 5.10 13.08
C TYR A 37 20.73 5.30 12.69
N THR A 38 20.10 6.37 13.16
CA THR A 38 18.75 6.77 12.74
C THR A 38 18.78 8.20 12.19
N TYR A 39 18.31 8.39 10.96
CA TYR A 39 18.01 9.70 10.40
C TYR A 39 16.53 10.03 10.66
N ILE A 40 16.31 11.24 11.18
CA ILE A 40 14.99 11.77 11.53
C ILE A 40 14.72 12.95 10.62
N GLU A 41 13.67 12.86 9.80
CA GLU A 41 13.17 13.99 9.04
C GLU A 41 12.40 14.92 9.98
N LYS A 42 12.78 16.20 9.98
CA LYS A 42 12.27 17.17 10.95
C LYS A 42 10.85 17.61 10.64
N ASN A 43 10.49 17.64 9.37
CA ASN A 43 9.14 17.89 8.94
C ASN A 43 8.84 17.04 7.71
N LEU A 44 7.92 16.09 7.89
CA LEU A 44 7.42 15.25 6.83
C LEU A 44 5.92 15.51 6.66
N GLN A 45 5.58 16.43 5.75
CA GLN A 45 4.20 16.79 5.42
C GLN A 45 3.36 17.20 6.65
N GLY A 46 3.96 17.93 7.59
CA GLY A 46 3.30 18.38 8.81
C GLY A 46 3.60 17.52 10.04
N GLU A 47 4.06 16.28 9.86
CA GLU A 47 4.52 15.43 10.97
C GLU A 47 5.96 15.76 11.34
N THR A 48 6.22 15.87 12.65
CA THR A 48 7.55 16.24 13.17
C THR A 48 8.32 15.02 13.63
N ASP A 49 9.64 15.07 13.45
CA ASP A 49 10.58 14.08 13.97
C ASP A 49 10.28 12.62 13.53
N VAL A 50 10.02 12.43 12.23
CA VAL A 50 9.73 11.11 11.65
C VAL A 50 11.02 10.35 11.33
N PRO A 51 11.27 9.16 11.89
CA PRO A 51 12.43 8.36 11.52
C PRO A 51 12.25 7.79 10.11
N ILE A 52 13.12 8.20 9.19
CA ILE A 52 13.03 7.82 7.77
C ILE A 52 14.01 6.69 7.42
N PHE A 53 15.18 6.67 8.05
CA PHE A 53 16.20 5.66 7.81
C PHE A 53 16.80 5.20 9.13
N THR A 54 16.90 3.89 9.33
CA THR A 54 17.60 3.31 10.49
C THR A 54 18.44 2.11 10.07
N THR A 55 19.61 1.96 10.69
CA THR A 55 20.47 0.78 10.52
C THR A 55 21.29 0.52 11.79
N TYR A 56 21.50 -0.75 12.10
CA TYR A 56 22.35 -1.19 13.20
C TYR A 56 23.79 -1.43 12.70
N ILE A 57 24.75 -0.90 13.44
CA ILE A 57 26.18 -1.07 13.16
C ILE A 57 26.66 -2.37 13.81
N GLU A 58 26.61 -3.47 13.06
CA GLU A 58 26.97 -4.80 13.56
C GLU A 58 28.47 -4.88 13.87
N SER A 59 29.32 -4.47 12.92
CA SER A 59 30.77 -4.51 13.09
C SER A 59 31.49 -3.52 12.18
N ILE A 60 32.61 -2.98 12.65
CA ILE A 60 33.55 -2.16 11.90
C ILE A 60 34.80 -3.02 11.70
N PHE A 61 34.86 -3.66 10.53
CA PHE A 61 35.93 -4.57 10.18
C PHE A 61 37.14 -3.83 9.63
N SER A 62 38.32 -4.33 9.98
CA SER A 62 39.59 -3.88 9.43
C SER A 62 40.42 -5.10 9.05
N GLY A 63 40.66 -5.26 7.76
CA GLY A 63 41.54 -6.27 7.18
C GLY A 63 42.87 -5.67 6.73
N ALA A 64 43.75 -6.53 6.22
CA ALA A 64 45.09 -6.12 5.76
C ALA A 64 45.08 -5.12 4.59
N ASN A 65 44.07 -5.23 3.71
CA ASN A 65 43.95 -4.44 2.49
C ASN A 65 42.75 -3.48 2.51
N ASP A 66 41.63 -3.93 3.09
CA ASP A 66 40.37 -3.20 3.09
C ASP A 66 39.75 -3.12 4.48
N SER A 67 39.02 -2.04 4.74
CA SER A 67 38.21 -1.84 5.95
C SER A 67 36.79 -1.47 5.55
N PHE A 68 35.79 -1.99 6.25
CA PHE A 68 34.38 -1.78 5.91
C PHE A 68 33.48 -1.86 7.15
N ILE A 69 32.26 -1.36 7.02
CA ILE A 69 31.24 -1.42 8.07
C ILE A 69 30.18 -2.44 7.65
N GLN A 70 29.90 -3.40 8.53
CA GLN A 70 28.78 -4.31 8.40
C GLN A 70 27.53 -3.70 9.05
N LEU A 71 26.45 -3.67 8.28
CA LEU A 71 25.16 -3.12 8.69
C LEU A 71 24.13 -4.25 8.83
N ARG A 72 23.22 -4.12 9.79
CA ARG A 72 22.07 -5.01 9.94
C ARG A 72 20.80 -4.23 10.23
N TYR A 73 19.65 -4.90 10.05
CA TYR A 73 18.32 -4.38 10.37
C TYR A 73 18.04 -3.02 9.72
N THR A 74 18.53 -2.83 8.49
CA THR A 74 18.36 -1.59 7.74
C THR A 74 16.95 -1.49 7.21
N TRP A 75 16.28 -0.37 7.51
CA TRP A 75 15.02 -0.02 6.88
C TRP A 75 15.03 1.45 6.45
N LEU A 76 14.25 1.73 5.41
CA LEU A 76 14.09 3.04 4.80
C LEU A 76 12.63 3.22 4.43
N ILE A 77 12.05 4.34 4.83
CA ILE A 77 10.71 4.78 4.42
C ILE A 77 10.87 5.87 3.37
N SER A 78 9.98 5.89 2.38
CA SER A 78 9.96 6.96 1.37
C SER A 78 9.47 8.27 1.98
N GLU A 79 10.10 9.38 1.61
CA GLU A 79 9.63 10.73 1.97
C GLU A 79 8.35 11.15 1.23
N ASN A 80 7.94 10.40 0.19
CA ASN A 80 6.67 10.63 -0.50
C ASN A 80 5.51 10.16 0.39
N VAL A 81 4.85 11.11 1.07
CA VAL A 81 3.68 10.84 1.91
C VAL A 81 2.39 11.17 1.15
N THR A 82 1.40 10.29 1.29
CA THR A 82 0.03 10.54 0.84
C THR A 82 -0.81 10.89 2.07
N GLU A 83 -1.33 12.11 2.11
CA GLU A 83 -2.25 12.56 3.16
C GLU A 83 -3.67 12.10 2.83
N ILE A 84 -4.41 11.63 3.83
CA ILE A 84 -5.79 11.12 3.68
C ILE A 84 -6.71 11.95 4.57
N LYS A 85 -7.64 12.68 3.96
CA LYS A 85 -8.59 13.56 4.64
C LYS A 85 -10.01 13.04 4.51
N THR A 86 -10.84 13.37 5.50
CA THR A 86 -12.29 13.22 5.37
C THR A 86 -12.77 13.96 4.12
N GLU A 87 -13.73 13.37 3.43
CA GLU A 87 -14.26 13.82 2.13
C GLU A 87 -13.38 13.53 0.90
N ASP A 88 -12.15 13.03 1.08
CA ASP A 88 -11.32 12.59 -0.07
C ASP A 88 -12.00 11.45 -0.82
N LYS A 89 -11.88 11.49 -2.16
CA LYS A 89 -12.51 10.51 -3.05
C LYS A 89 -11.47 9.57 -3.65
N TYR A 90 -11.72 8.28 -3.50
CA TYR A 90 -10.95 7.18 -4.07
C TYR A 90 -11.87 6.36 -4.96
N GLY A 91 -11.88 6.68 -6.26
CA GLY A 91 -12.83 6.09 -7.21
C GLY A 91 -14.27 6.49 -6.85
N ILE A 92 -15.13 5.49 -6.61
CA ILE A 92 -16.52 5.73 -6.16
C ILE A 92 -16.65 5.81 -4.64
N LEU A 93 -15.56 5.52 -3.92
CA LEU A 93 -15.50 5.54 -2.47
C LEU A 93 -15.06 6.92 -1.98
N LYS A 94 -15.52 7.26 -0.79
CA LYS A 94 -15.25 8.53 -0.13
C LYS A 94 -14.91 8.28 1.33
N VAL A 95 -13.89 8.97 1.83
CA VAL A 95 -13.46 8.88 3.21
C VAL A 95 -14.52 9.51 4.12
N SER A 96 -15.13 8.71 4.98
CA SER A 96 -16.03 9.19 6.05
C SER A 96 -15.31 9.43 7.37
N GLU A 97 -14.19 8.74 7.60
CA GLU A 97 -13.41 8.85 8.83
C GLU A 97 -11.93 8.63 8.50
N SER A 98 -11.07 9.49 9.05
CA SER A 98 -9.62 9.37 8.99
C SER A 98 -9.07 9.78 10.36
N ASN A 99 -8.52 8.82 11.10
CA ASN A 99 -7.86 9.05 12.38
C ASN A 99 -6.66 8.11 12.54
N GLU A 100 -5.97 8.20 13.68
CA GLU A 100 -4.72 7.46 13.96
C GLU A 100 -4.84 5.93 13.82
N ASN A 101 -6.04 5.37 13.98
CA ASN A 101 -6.27 3.92 14.02
C ASN A 101 -7.10 3.41 12.86
N ILE A 102 -7.94 4.27 12.28
CA ILE A 102 -9.03 3.89 11.39
C ILE A 102 -9.09 4.83 10.20
N ILE A 103 -9.20 4.24 9.02
CA ILE A 103 -9.68 4.91 7.82
C ILE A 103 -10.94 4.17 7.37
N SER A 104 -12.06 4.90 7.30
CA SER A 104 -13.35 4.36 6.85
C SER A 104 -13.75 5.00 5.54
N LEU A 105 -14.13 4.18 4.56
CA LEU A 105 -14.61 4.62 3.26
C LEU A 105 -16.03 4.14 3.01
N HIS A 106 -16.84 4.96 2.34
CA HIS A 106 -18.21 4.66 1.96
C HIS A 106 -18.51 5.15 0.54
N ASN A 107 -19.57 4.63 -0.08
CA ASN A 107 -20.09 5.17 -1.33
C ASN A 107 -21.27 6.12 -1.06
N ASP A 108 -21.22 7.33 -1.61
CA ASP A 108 -22.34 8.29 -1.56
C ASP A 108 -23.53 7.83 -2.43
N ALA A 109 -23.23 7.16 -3.54
CA ALA A 109 -24.20 6.73 -4.54
C ALA A 109 -24.28 5.22 -4.64
N ALA A 110 -25.50 4.70 -4.86
CA ALA A 110 -25.76 3.28 -5.03
C ALA A 110 -24.88 2.65 -6.13
N ILE A 111 -24.30 1.48 -5.84
CA ILE A 111 -23.51 0.71 -6.79
C ILE A 111 -24.45 -0.25 -7.54
N SER A 112 -24.59 -0.07 -8.86
CA SER A 112 -25.38 -1.00 -9.70
C SER A 112 -24.64 -2.31 -9.87
N LEU A 113 -25.28 -3.45 -9.58
CA LEU A 113 -24.72 -4.79 -9.74
C LEU A 113 -25.42 -5.54 -10.88
N ASP A 114 -25.24 -5.06 -12.09
CA ASP A 114 -25.88 -5.67 -13.26
C ASP A 114 -25.28 -7.07 -13.54
N PRO A 115 -26.08 -8.05 -14.01
CA PRO A 115 -25.59 -9.39 -14.32
C PRO A 115 -24.42 -9.37 -15.32
N ASN A 116 -23.54 -10.37 -15.20
CA ASN A 116 -22.35 -10.54 -16.06
C ASN A 116 -21.41 -9.32 -16.14
N SER A 117 -21.27 -8.58 -15.05
CA SER A 117 -20.54 -7.32 -15.07
C SER A 117 -19.33 -7.27 -14.15
N VAL A 118 -18.44 -6.32 -14.42
CA VAL A 118 -17.37 -5.90 -13.52
C VAL A 118 -17.66 -4.47 -13.10
N ARG A 119 -17.50 -4.17 -11.81
CA ARG A 119 -17.71 -2.84 -11.24
C ARG A 119 -16.42 -2.36 -10.61
N ASP A 120 -15.85 -1.30 -11.16
CA ASP A 120 -14.68 -0.66 -10.59
C ASP A 120 -15.08 0.11 -9.33
N LEU A 121 -14.33 -0.09 -8.24
CA LEU A 121 -14.55 0.62 -6.99
C LEU A 121 -13.48 1.68 -6.82
N TYR A 122 -12.22 1.25 -6.77
CA TYR A 122 -11.06 2.12 -6.68
C TYR A 122 -9.80 1.41 -7.19
N GLY A 123 -9.13 2.00 -8.19
CA GLY A 123 -7.93 1.42 -8.80
C GLY A 123 -8.18 -0.01 -9.24
N ASP A 124 -7.37 -0.92 -8.71
CA ASP A 124 -7.44 -2.36 -9.00
C ASP A 124 -8.52 -3.11 -8.23
N PHE A 125 -9.15 -2.46 -7.24
CA PHE A 125 -10.20 -3.05 -6.41
C PHE A 125 -11.57 -2.95 -7.07
N LYS A 126 -12.20 -4.10 -7.32
CA LYS A 126 -13.38 -4.26 -8.17
C LYS A 126 -14.36 -5.29 -7.61
N PHE A 127 -15.61 -5.25 -8.07
CA PHE A 127 -16.55 -6.37 -7.94
C PHE A 127 -16.70 -7.14 -9.24
N LYS A 128 -16.80 -8.47 -9.14
CA LYS A 128 -17.28 -9.32 -10.22
C LYS A 128 -18.70 -9.78 -9.89
N VAL A 129 -19.63 -9.55 -10.81
CA VAL A 129 -21.03 -9.97 -10.70
C VAL A 129 -21.28 -11.15 -11.63
N ALA A 130 -21.91 -12.20 -11.10
CA ALA A 130 -22.25 -13.38 -11.88
C ALA A 130 -23.35 -13.10 -12.90
N ASP A 131 -23.31 -13.79 -14.04
CA ASP A 131 -24.46 -13.87 -14.94
C ASP A 131 -25.49 -14.85 -14.37
N SER A 132 -26.43 -14.34 -13.59
CA SER A 132 -27.33 -15.18 -12.79
C SER A 132 -28.60 -14.41 -12.45
N PRO A 133 -29.80 -15.03 -12.50
CA PRO A 133 -31.04 -14.38 -12.05
C PRO A 133 -31.05 -14.14 -10.54
N THR A 134 -30.22 -14.86 -9.79
CA THR A 134 -29.93 -14.61 -8.38
C THR A 134 -28.65 -13.79 -8.23
N LEU A 135 -28.71 -12.71 -7.45
CA LEU A 135 -27.57 -11.82 -7.23
C LEU A 135 -26.44 -12.58 -6.50
N ARG A 136 -25.29 -12.69 -7.19
CA ARG A 136 -24.04 -13.22 -6.63
C ARG A 136 -22.89 -12.34 -7.12
N PHE A 137 -22.09 -11.84 -6.19
CA PHE A 137 -20.94 -11.01 -6.50
C PHE A 137 -19.83 -11.24 -5.49
N TYR A 138 -18.61 -10.86 -5.83
CA TYR A 138 -17.48 -10.90 -4.92
C TYR A 138 -16.46 -9.79 -5.24
N PRO A 139 -15.75 -9.26 -4.23
CA PRO A 139 -14.63 -8.35 -4.43
C PRO A 139 -13.39 -9.08 -4.93
N PHE A 140 -12.62 -8.42 -5.80
CA PHE A 140 -11.30 -8.89 -6.24
C PHE A 140 -10.36 -7.71 -6.52
N ILE A 141 -9.07 -8.02 -6.62
CA ILE A 141 -8.02 -7.07 -7.02
C ILE A 141 -7.42 -7.55 -8.34
N GLU A 142 -7.34 -6.68 -9.33
CA GLU A 142 -6.72 -6.95 -10.63
C GLU A 142 -5.30 -6.38 -10.68
N GLN A 143 -4.27 -7.21 -10.80
CA GLN A 143 -2.89 -6.73 -10.84
C GLN A 143 -2.25 -7.09 -12.18
N THR A 144 -1.57 -6.11 -12.80
CA THR A 144 -0.72 -6.36 -13.97
C THR A 144 0.71 -6.60 -13.50
N ILE A 145 1.22 -7.81 -13.73
CA ILE A 145 2.63 -8.12 -13.50
C ILE A 145 3.40 -7.76 -14.76
N VAL A 146 4.24 -6.73 -14.67
CA VAL A 146 5.19 -6.41 -15.75
C VAL A 146 6.45 -7.23 -15.54
N ASP A 147 6.65 -8.26 -16.36
CA ASP A 147 7.89 -9.02 -16.38
C ASP A 147 9.02 -8.15 -16.92
N LYS A 148 9.78 -7.51 -16.01
CA LYS A 148 10.95 -6.68 -16.36
C LYS A 148 12.17 -7.50 -16.86
N ASN A 149 12.02 -8.82 -17.06
CA ASN A 149 13.10 -9.72 -17.44
C ASN A 149 13.05 -10.27 -18.88
N SER A 150 12.18 -9.75 -19.76
CA SER A 150 12.23 -10.07 -21.20
C SER A 150 13.06 -9.04 -21.97
N THR A 151 14.36 -8.97 -21.71
CA THR A 151 15.33 -8.37 -22.64
C THR A 151 16.13 -9.49 -23.31
N GLU A 152 16.08 -9.51 -24.63
CA GLU A 152 16.73 -10.50 -25.51
C GLU A 152 18.18 -10.77 -25.09
N SER A 153 18.51 -12.05 -24.93
CA SER A 153 19.88 -12.52 -24.81
C SER A 153 20.59 -12.33 -26.16
N LYS A 154 21.37 -11.26 -26.29
CA LYS A 154 22.55 -11.28 -27.15
C LYS A 154 23.75 -11.69 -26.30
N SER A 155 24.10 -12.96 -26.43
CA SER A 155 25.37 -13.53 -25.94
C SER A 155 26.54 -12.72 -26.49
N ASN A 156 27.26 -12.04 -25.60
CA ASN A 156 28.67 -11.74 -25.81
C ASN A 156 29.46 -12.21 -24.59
N SER A 157 30.34 -13.18 -24.84
CA SER A 157 31.29 -13.76 -23.92
C SER A 157 32.38 -12.73 -23.57
N GLY A 158 32.62 -12.51 -22.28
CA GLY A 158 33.62 -11.55 -21.79
C GLY A 158 33.62 -11.42 -20.27
N ILE A 159 34.50 -12.18 -19.64
CA ILE A 159 34.72 -12.37 -18.20
C ILE A 159 35.34 -11.13 -17.53
N ASN A 160 34.80 -10.70 -16.38
CA ASN A 160 35.54 -10.44 -15.14
C ASN A 160 34.57 -10.10 -14.00
N ALA A 161 34.51 -10.98 -13.00
CA ALA A 161 33.61 -10.90 -11.85
C ALA A 161 34.15 -9.94 -10.77
N THR A 162 33.42 -8.86 -10.52
CA THR A 162 33.47 -8.12 -9.24
C THR A 162 32.05 -8.12 -8.69
N THR A 163 31.73 -9.08 -7.82
CA THR A 163 30.42 -9.19 -7.17
C THR A 163 30.31 -8.18 -6.02
N VAL A 164 29.67 -7.04 -6.30
CA VAL A 164 29.02 -6.23 -5.26
C VAL A 164 27.70 -6.93 -4.91
N PRO A 165 27.41 -7.27 -3.64
CA PRO A 165 26.09 -7.78 -3.30
C PRO A 165 25.06 -6.64 -3.42
N THR A 166 24.27 -6.68 -4.49
CA THR A 166 23.05 -5.87 -4.62
C THR A 166 22.00 -6.42 -3.65
N ILE A 167 21.76 -5.72 -2.56
CA ILE A 167 20.59 -5.97 -1.70
C ILE A 167 19.33 -5.46 -2.42
N THR A 168 18.61 -6.37 -3.07
CA THR A 168 17.24 -6.10 -3.53
C THR A 168 16.32 -6.16 -2.31
N ALA A 169 16.01 -5.00 -1.72
CA ALA A 169 14.91 -4.90 -0.79
C ALA A 169 13.60 -5.14 -1.56
N THR A 170 12.96 -6.29 -1.35
CA THR A 170 11.56 -6.48 -1.74
C THR A 170 10.69 -5.57 -0.87
N PRO A 171 9.91 -4.63 -1.44
CA PRO A 171 8.89 -3.94 -0.66
C PRO A 171 7.84 -4.97 -0.24
N VAL A 172 7.79 -5.28 1.05
CA VAL A 172 6.70 -6.06 1.63
C VAL A 172 5.63 -5.07 2.07
N SER A 173 4.67 -4.80 1.20
CA SER A 173 3.43 -4.12 1.56
C SER A 173 2.37 -5.18 1.84
N THR A 174 2.32 -5.67 3.08
CA THR A 174 1.18 -6.47 3.53
C THR A 174 0.16 -5.53 4.16
N ILE A 175 -0.83 -5.11 3.37
CA ILE A 175 -2.01 -4.42 3.88
C ILE A 175 -3.06 -5.49 4.18
N THR A 176 -3.27 -5.79 5.46
CA THR A 176 -4.37 -6.67 5.88
C THR A 176 -5.63 -5.81 6.07
N SER A 177 -6.40 -5.63 5.00
CA SER A 177 -7.74 -5.06 5.10
C SER A 177 -8.74 -6.13 5.54
N VAL A 178 -9.35 -5.97 6.72
CA VAL A 178 -10.48 -6.81 7.14
C VAL A 178 -11.76 -6.19 6.60
N VAL A 179 -12.29 -6.74 5.50
CA VAL A 179 -13.58 -6.31 4.95
C VAL A 179 -14.72 -6.96 5.74
N THR A 180 -15.33 -6.22 6.65
CA THR A 180 -16.57 -6.66 7.32
C THR A 180 -17.78 -6.22 6.50
N THR A 181 -18.41 -7.15 5.78
CA THR A 181 -19.68 -6.90 5.09
C THR A 181 -20.83 -6.94 6.10
N ILE A 182 -21.30 -5.78 6.55
CA ILE A 182 -22.59 -5.69 7.27
C ILE A 182 -23.67 -5.45 6.22
N SER A 183 -24.41 -6.51 5.88
CA SER A 183 -25.58 -6.41 5.01
C SER A 183 -26.77 -5.94 5.86
N THR A 184 -27.16 -4.67 5.78
CA THR A 184 -28.48 -4.22 6.27
C THR A 184 -29.57 -4.63 5.25
N PRO A 185 -30.80 -4.94 5.70
CA PRO A 185 -31.75 -5.69 4.89
C PRO A 185 -32.32 -4.87 3.74
N THR A 186 -32.60 -5.57 2.64
CA THR A 186 -33.38 -5.12 1.49
C THR A 186 -34.60 -4.32 1.93
N ARG A 187 -34.67 -3.03 1.57
CA ARG A 187 -35.91 -2.26 1.68
C ARG A 187 -36.84 -2.67 0.55
N THR A 188 -37.62 -3.72 0.78
CA THR A 188 -38.80 -4.04 -0.04
C THR A 188 -39.83 -2.92 0.15
N ASN A 189 -40.05 -2.10 -0.87
CA ASN A 189 -41.23 -1.24 -0.91
C ASN A 189 -42.47 -2.14 -1.08
N SER A 190 -43.12 -2.51 0.03
CA SER A 190 -44.50 -3.00 0.00
C SER A 190 -45.42 -1.82 -0.27
N GLN A 191 -45.95 -1.73 -1.49
CA GLN A 191 -47.14 -0.92 -1.75
C GLN A 191 -48.36 -1.61 -1.13
N GLU A 192 -49.01 -0.95 -0.19
CA GLU A 192 -50.36 -1.28 0.26
C GLU A 192 -51.35 -0.84 -0.83
N LYS A 193 -51.97 -1.81 -1.52
CA LYS A 193 -53.06 -1.58 -2.47
C LYS A 193 -54.37 -2.07 -1.83
N LYS A 194 -55.26 -1.13 -1.50
CA LYS A 194 -56.68 -1.42 -1.23
C LYS A 194 -57.47 -1.39 -2.54
N GLU A 195 -58.24 -2.45 -2.77
CA GLU A 195 -59.05 -2.77 -3.96
C GLU A 195 -60.13 -1.74 -4.31
N THR A 196 -60.41 -1.57 -5.62
CA THR A 196 -61.75 -1.68 -6.26
C THR A 196 -61.57 -1.91 -7.79
N GLN A 197 -62.59 -2.48 -8.44
CA GLN A 197 -62.64 -3.46 -9.54
C GLN A 197 -62.58 -2.98 -11.04
N VAL A 198 -62.01 -3.86 -11.92
CA VAL A 198 -62.44 -4.40 -13.28
C VAL A 198 -62.72 -3.42 -14.45
N LYS A 199 -62.23 -3.47 -15.72
CA LYS A 199 -61.80 -4.48 -16.75
C LYS A 199 -60.98 -3.79 -17.92
N PRO A 200 -60.60 -4.42 -19.08
CA PRO A 200 -59.23 -4.81 -19.46
C PRO A 200 -58.62 -4.10 -20.71
N GLY A 201 -57.30 -4.19 -20.88
CA GLY A 201 -56.61 -3.96 -22.16
C GLY A 201 -55.06 -3.95 -22.05
N LYS A 202 -54.39 -4.97 -22.62
CA LYS A 202 -52.92 -5.09 -22.82
C LYS A 202 -52.46 -4.15 -23.97
N PRO A 203 -51.17 -3.75 -24.09
CA PRO A 203 -50.04 -4.67 -24.36
C PRO A 203 -48.91 -4.62 -23.32
N GLU A 204 -48.09 -5.68 -23.32
CA GLU A 204 -46.86 -5.87 -22.55
C GLU A 204 -45.88 -4.69 -22.70
N GLU A 205 -45.35 -4.22 -21.57
CA GLU A 205 -44.11 -3.47 -21.52
C GLU A 205 -43.05 -4.34 -20.81
N GLU A 206 -41.86 -4.40 -21.43
CA GLU A 206 -40.70 -5.21 -21.05
C GLU A 206 -40.39 -5.16 -19.55
N LYS A 207 -40.19 -6.33 -18.94
CA LYS A 207 -39.58 -6.41 -17.61
C LYS A 207 -38.14 -5.90 -17.72
N GLN A 208 -37.89 -4.68 -17.23
CA GLN A 208 -36.53 -4.25 -16.92
C GLN A 208 -35.89 -5.27 -15.97
N LEU A 209 -34.79 -5.86 -16.44
CA LEU A 209 -33.94 -6.77 -15.70
C LEU A 209 -33.46 -6.03 -14.45
N GLY A 210 -33.85 -6.52 -13.27
CA GLY A 210 -33.76 -5.78 -12.02
C GLY A 210 -32.33 -5.35 -11.68
N SER A 211 -32.04 -4.06 -11.84
CA SER A 211 -30.84 -3.43 -11.28
C SER A 211 -30.91 -3.52 -9.76
N SER A 212 -29.99 -4.27 -9.18
CA SER A 212 -29.83 -4.38 -7.73
C SER A 212 -28.74 -3.41 -7.28
N SER A 213 -29.02 -2.65 -6.21
CA SER A 213 -28.11 -1.64 -5.66
C SER A 213 -27.64 -2.01 -4.26
N VAL A 214 -26.37 -1.76 -3.94
CA VAL A 214 -25.79 -2.00 -2.60
C VAL A 214 -25.09 -0.74 -2.09
N PHE A 215 -25.18 -0.51 -0.78
CA PHE A 215 -24.34 0.42 -0.03
C PHE A 215 -23.26 -0.37 0.72
N MET A 216 -22.01 0.09 0.67
CA MET A 216 -20.86 -0.58 1.25
C MET A 216 -20.06 0.40 2.12
N THR A 217 -19.64 -0.07 3.28
CA THR A 217 -18.64 0.60 4.11
C THR A 217 -17.42 -0.31 4.19
N ILE A 218 -16.24 0.24 3.90
CA ILE A 218 -14.96 -0.46 4.03
C ILE A 218 -14.21 0.14 5.21
N LEU A 219 -13.83 -0.72 6.16
CA LEU A 219 -12.96 -0.37 7.27
C LEU A 219 -11.55 -0.83 6.93
N ILE A 220 -10.59 0.11 6.92
CA ILE A 220 -9.17 -0.21 6.83
C ILE A 220 -8.56 0.07 8.20
N ILE A 221 -8.04 -0.98 8.84
CA ILE A 221 -7.26 -0.87 10.08
C ILE A 221 -5.80 -0.71 9.69
N LEU A 222 -5.20 0.43 10.03
CA LEU A 222 -3.78 0.65 9.82
C LEU A 222 -3.00 0.05 11.00
N ILE A 223 -2.45 -1.16 10.82
CA ILE A 223 -1.55 -1.75 11.83
C ILE A 223 -0.13 -1.28 11.51
N LEU A 224 0.32 -0.18 12.10
CA LEU A 224 1.74 0.15 12.17
C LEU A 224 2.42 -0.81 13.16
N TYR A 225 3.08 -1.85 12.64
CA TYR A 225 3.89 -2.73 13.46
C TYR A 225 5.28 -2.11 13.68
N ILE A 226 5.43 -1.32 14.74
CA ILE A 226 6.77 -0.96 15.25
C ILE A 226 7.19 -2.09 16.18
N ARG A 227 8.06 -2.98 15.68
CA ARG A 227 8.70 -3.99 16.52
C ARG A 227 9.77 -3.27 17.37
N THR A 228 9.46 -3.05 18.64
CA THR A 228 10.47 -2.69 19.67
C THR A 228 11.40 -3.86 19.96
#